data_AF-A0A1H4FMH6-F1
#
_entry.id   AF-A0A1H4FMH6-F1
#
_cell.length_a   1.000
_cell.length_b   1.000
_cell.length_c   1.000
_cell.angle_alpha   90.00
_cell.angle_beta   90.00
_cell.angle_gamma   90.00
#
_symmetry.space_group_name_H-M   'P 1'
#
loop_
_entity.id
_entity.type
_entity.pdbx_description
1 polymer ?
#
loop_
_entity_poly.entity_id
_entity_poly.type
_entity_poly.pdbx_seq_one_letter_code
_entity_poly.pdbx_strand_id
1 'polypeptide(L)' 'MEKITVHPGRPYPLGATWDGSGVNFAIYADNATAVELCFFKNEDDARETRKTKLIL' A
#
# COMPACT_ATOMS: atom_id res chain seq x y z
N MET A 1 -12.29 -13.19 -7.43
CA MET A 1 -11.52 -11.97 -7.09
C MET A 1 -10.55 -12.34 -5.99
N GLU A 2 -9.25 -12.23 -6.25
CA GLU A 2 -8.22 -12.57 -5.28
C GLU A 2 -8.24 -11.55 -4.13
N LYS A 3 -8.22 -12.01 -2.88
CA LYS A 3 -8.35 -11.17 -1.68
C LYS A 3 -6.98 -10.56 -1.33
N ILE A 4 -6.91 -9.27 -0.99
CA ILE A 4 -5.68 -8.69 -0.42
C ILE A 4 -5.70 -9.01 1.06
N THR A 5 -4.66 -9.67 1.56
CA THR A 5 -4.44 -9.80 2.99
C THR A 5 -3.66 -8.57 3.45
N VAL A 6 -4.22 -7.82 4.40
CA VAL A 6 -3.62 -6.61 4.95
C VAL A 6 -3.23 -6.86 6.39
N HIS A 7 -2.03 -6.41 6.76
CA HIS A 7 -1.50 -6.43 8.11
C HIS A 7 -1.16 -4.98 8.54
N PRO A 8 -1.09 -4.66 9.85
CA PRO A 8 -0.77 -3.31 10.33
C PRO A 8 0.59 -2.77 9.86
N GLY A 9 1.55 -3.65 9.54
CA GLY A 9 2.87 -3.23 9.10
C GLY A 9 3.71 -2.58 10.20
N ARG A 10 4.64 -1.71 9.80
CA ARG A 10 5.55 -0.94 10.66
C ARG A 10 5.66 0.49 10.15
N PRO A 11 5.75 1.51 11.02
CA PRO A 11 5.84 2.91 10.62
C PRO A 11 7.20 3.33 10.02
N TYR A 12 8.19 2.43 9.99
CA TYR A 12 9.54 2.71 9.49
C TYR A 12 10.18 1.42 8.91
N PRO A 13 11.04 1.50 7.88
CA PRO A 13 11.43 2.70 7.13
C PRO A 13 10.31 3.26 6.25
N LEU A 14 10.36 4.57 5.97
CA LEU A 14 9.42 5.22 5.05
C LEU A 14 9.57 4.66 3.63
N GLY A 15 8.45 4.59 2.92
CA GLY A 15 8.35 4.03 1.57
C GLY A 15 7.84 2.60 1.56
N ALA A 16 8.10 1.90 0.46
CA ALA A 16 7.73 0.50 0.24
C ALA A 16 8.95 -0.39 0.48
N THR A 17 8.85 -1.35 1.39
CA THR A 17 9.94 -2.27 1.74
C THR A 17 9.47 -3.71 1.67
N TRP A 18 10.14 -4.55 0.87
CA TRP A 18 9.90 -5.99 0.83
C TRP A 18 10.50 -6.67 2.07
N ASP A 19 9.71 -7.45 2.80
CA ASP A 19 10.13 -8.13 4.03
C ASP A 19 10.32 -9.66 3.90
N GLY A 20 10.17 -10.20 2.69
CA GLY A 20 10.25 -11.64 2.41
C GLY A 20 8.88 -12.35 2.37
N SER A 21 7.84 -11.76 2.96
CA SER A 21 6.47 -12.29 2.99
C SER A 21 5.46 -11.36 2.32
N GLY A 22 5.79 -10.08 2.23
CA GLY A 22 4.95 -9.02 1.70
C GLY A 22 5.73 -7.71 1.55
N VAL A 23 5.00 -6.66 1.19
CA VAL A 23 5.54 -5.31 1.14
C VAL A 23 4.95 -4.50 2.30
N ASN A 24 5.82 -3.96 3.15
CA ASN A 24 5.46 -2.96 4.14
C ASN A 24 5.45 -1.57 3.50
N PHE A 25 4.36 -0.81 3.67
CA PHE A 25 4.26 0.58 3.23
C PHE A 25 4.18 1.50 4.45
N ALA A 26 5.11 2.44 4.57
CA ALA A 26 5.08 3.48 5.60
C ALA A 26 5.11 4.86 4.96
N ILE A 27 4.10 5.68 5.25
CA ILE A 27 3.87 6.97 4.58
C ILE A 27 3.70 8.04 5.65
N TYR A 28 4.49 9.09 5.58
CA TYR A 28 4.25 10.31 6.36
C TYR A 28 3.20 11.17 5.67
N ALA A 29 2.12 11.51 6.38
CA ALA A 29 0.99 12.23 5.80
C ALA A 29 0.28 13.12 6.83
N ASP A 30 0.99 14.14 7.33
CA ASP A 30 0.56 15.03 8.43
C ASP A 30 -0.85 15.65 8.27
N ASN A 31 -1.20 16.02 7.03
CA ASN A 31 -2.47 16.68 6.72
C ASN A 31 -3.50 15.75 6.04
N ALA A 32 -3.18 14.46 5.86
CA ALA A 32 -4.08 13.55 5.15
C ALA A 32 -5.18 13.04 6.07
N THR A 33 -6.42 13.00 5.56
CA THR A 33 -7.55 12.38 6.25
C THR A 33 -7.65 10.88 5.98
N ALA A 34 -7.03 10.40 4.90
CA ALA A 34 -6.90 9.00 4.54
C ALA A 34 -5.77 8.81 3.52
N VAL A 35 -5.23 7.60 3.46
CA VAL A 35 -4.27 7.18 2.43
C VAL A 35 -4.77 5.88 1.81
N GLU A 36 -4.76 5.79 0.47
CA GLU A 36 -5.12 4.59 -0.28
C GLU A 36 -3.90 4.12 -1.09
N LEU A 37 -3.65 2.80 -1.06
CA LEU A 37 -2.69 2.15 -1.94
C LEU A 37 -3.41 1.66 -3.19
N CYS A 38 -2.91 2.04 -4.36
CA CYS A 38 -3.42 1.64 -5.66
C CYS A 38 -2.46 0.63 -6.31
N PHE A 39 -2.98 -0.52 -6.73
CA PHE A 39 -2.21 -1.59 -7.35
C PHE A 39 -2.53 -1.68 -8.85
N PHE A 40 -1.49 -1.49 -9.66
CA PHE A 40 -1.53 -1.61 -11.11
C PHE A 40 -0.94 -2.96 -11.51
N LYS A 41 -1.44 -3.56 -12.59
CA LYS A 41 -0.94 -4.86 -13.04
C LYS A 41 0.27 -4.68 -13.95
N ASN A 42 0.25 -3.65 -14.79
CA ASN A 42 1.34 -3.26 -15.67
C ASN A 42 1.66 -1.78 -15.49
N GLU A 43 2.84 -1.38 -15.95
CA GLU A 43 3.34 -0.01 -15.84
C GLU A 43 2.48 1.00 -16.64
N ASP A 44 2.00 0.59 -17.81
CA ASP A 44 1.21 1.45 -18.71
C ASP A 44 -0.30 1.46 -18.40
N ASP A 45 -0.74 0.79 -17.32
CA ASP A 45 -2.16 0.71 -16.99
C ASP A 45 -2.69 2.09 -16.55
N ALA A 46 -3.68 2.62 -17.27
CA ALA A 46 -4.30 3.91 -16.94
C ALA A 46 -5.18 3.89 -15.67
N ARG A 47 -5.46 2.72 -15.11
CA ARG A 47 -6.30 2.54 -13.90
C ARG A 47 -5.77 1.43 -13.03
N GLU A 48 -5.93 1.59 -11.73
CA GLU A 48 -5.61 0.55 -10.76
C GLU A 48 -6.56 -0.63 -10.90
N THR A 49 -6.02 -1.83 -10.74
CA THR A 49 -6.83 -3.06 -10.71
C THR A 49 -7.43 -3.30 -9.34
N ARG A 50 -6.77 -2.80 -8.29
CA ARG A 50 -7.17 -2.96 -6.89
C ARG A 50 -6.72 -1.75 -6.09
N LYS A 51 -7.44 -1.46 -5.01
CA LYS A 51 -7.01 -0.48 -4.01
C LYS A 51 -7.37 -0.92 -2.60
N THR A 52 -6.62 -0.45 -1.63
CA THR A 52 -6.90 -0.67 -0.20
C THR A 52 -6.53 0.57 0.60
N LYS A 53 -7.24 0.82 1.71
CA LYS A 53 -6.84 1.88 2.65
C LYS A 53 -5.59 1.44 3.41
N LEU A 54 -4.65 2.35 3.56
CA LEU A 54 -3.55 2.18 4.50
C LEU A 54 -4.13 2.37 5.90
N ILE A 55 -4.01 1.32 6.70
CA ILE A 55 -4.35 1.34 8.12
C ILE A 55 -3.05 1.46 8.90
N LEU A 56 -3.05 2.33 9.92
CA LEU A 56 -1.97 2.42 10.89
C LEU A 56 -2.05 1.26 11.90
#